data_AF-A0A7S0SP24-F1
#
_entry.id   AF-A0A7S0SP24-F1
#
_cell.length_a   1.000
_cell.length_b   1.000
_cell.length_c   1.000
_cell.angle_alpha   90.00
_cell.angle_beta   90.00
_cell.angle_gamma   90.00
#
_symmetry.space_group_name_H-M   'P 1'
#
loop_
_entity.id
_entity.type
_entity.pdbx_description
1 polymer ?
#
loop_
_entity_poly.entity_id
_entity_poly.type
_entity_poly.pdbx_seq_one_letter_code
_entity_poly.pdbx_strand_id
1 'polypeptide(L)'
;GGDDGAGVPVTAATLRCFDFSAAGAKIIASVPGVHKGRDLSLWGQEAMRHALSRESFPSHFRGSEIVGNFSSIGATSAKWLFEMQKTFSRGGVAQGEEPPGGGSRGTGVVDQQLGIGPLQLVWITVEEARTSLQGYASGASIPGRAQNLTKKDFIMTKLHRWRKSIQGGDAGAG
;
A
#
# COMPACT_ATOMS: atom_id res chain seq x y z
N GLY A 1 -11.78 -48.34 3.68
CA GLY A 1 -10.55 -47.98 2.98
C GLY A 1 -10.66 -46.51 2.68
N GLY A 2 -9.79 -45.69 3.27
CA GLY A 2 -9.82 -44.24 3.15
C GLY A 2 -9.47 -43.81 1.73
N ASP A 3 -10.36 -43.04 1.13
CA ASP A 3 -10.06 -42.15 0.01
C ASP A 3 -9.58 -40.85 0.64
N ASP A 4 -8.30 -40.80 0.97
CA ASP A 4 -7.65 -39.58 1.44
C ASP A 4 -7.58 -38.63 0.25
N GLY A 5 -8.53 -37.68 0.21
CA GLY A 5 -8.68 -36.67 -0.83
C GLY A 5 -7.41 -35.86 -1.04
N ALA A 6 -6.51 -36.38 -1.89
CA ALA A 6 -5.36 -35.67 -2.39
C ALA A 6 -5.88 -34.52 -3.26
N GLY A 7 -5.92 -33.33 -2.68
CA GLY A 7 -6.35 -32.12 -3.37
C GLY A 7 -5.59 -31.97 -4.69
N VAL A 8 -6.34 -31.83 -5.79
CA VAL A 8 -5.76 -31.59 -7.12
C VAL A 8 -4.89 -30.33 -7.04
N PRO A 9 -3.61 -30.39 -7.43
CA PRO A 9 -2.74 -29.22 -7.36
C PRO A 9 -3.29 -28.11 -8.25
N VAL A 10 -3.49 -26.93 -7.67
CA VAL A 10 -3.89 -25.73 -8.40
C VAL A 10 -2.69 -25.27 -9.24
N THR A 11 -2.77 -25.44 -10.56
CA THR A 11 -1.75 -25.01 -11.51
C THR A 11 -2.25 -23.84 -12.34
N ALA A 12 -1.35 -23.20 -13.10
CA ALA A 12 -1.75 -22.22 -14.11
C ALA A 12 -2.73 -22.80 -15.15
N ALA A 13 -2.68 -24.10 -15.43
CA ALA A 13 -3.65 -24.76 -16.31
C ALA A 13 -5.03 -24.84 -15.65
N THR A 14 -5.08 -25.17 -14.36
CA THR A 14 -6.31 -25.18 -13.57
C THR A 14 -6.97 -23.80 -13.55
N LEU A 15 -6.18 -22.73 -13.36
CA LEU A 15 -6.70 -21.35 -13.34
C LEU A 15 -7.28 -20.91 -14.69
N ARG A 16 -6.75 -21.38 -15.83
CA ARG A 16 -7.27 -21.04 -17.16
C ARG A 16 -8.68 -21.56 -17.45
N CYS A 17 -9.19 -22.48 -16.63
CA CYS A 17 -10.54 -23.03 -16.78
C CYS A 17 -11.63 -22.13 -16.17
N PHE A 18 -11.26 -21.05 -15.48
CA PHE A 18 -12.20 -20.15 -14.80
C PHE A 18 -12.29 -18.80 -15.50
N ASP A 19 -13.46 -18.18 -15.41
CA ASP A 19 -13.68 -16.80 -15.87
C ASP A 19 -13.38 -15.80 -14.73
N PHE A 20 -12.48 -14.86 -14.98
CA PHE A 20 -12.11 -13.78 -14.06
C PHE A 20 -12.57 -12.40 -14.57
N SER A 21 -13.47 -12.33 -15.56
CA SER A 21 -13.98 -11.08 -16.13
C SER A 21 -14.57 -10.12 -15.09
N ALA A 22 -15.12 -10.66 -13.99
CA ALA A 22 -15.67 -9.88 -12.87
C ALA A 22 -14.62 -9.39 -11.85
N ALA A 23 -13.34 -9.75 -11.98
CA ALA A 23 -12.30 -9.35 -11.04
C ALA A 23 -11.98 -7.84 -11.15
N GLY A 24 -12.32 -7.07 -10.12
CA GLY A 24 -12.07 -5.63 -10.05
C GLY A 24 -10.71 -5.22 -9.47
N ALA A 25 -9.79 -6.18 -9.28
CA ALA A 25 -8.49 -5.94 -8.63
C ALA A 25 -7.32 -6.18 -9.60
N LYS A 26 -6.21 -5.47 -9.38
CA LYS A 26 -4.93 -5.72 -10.07
C LYS A 26 -3.99 -6.50 -9.17
N ILE A 27 -3.33 -7.50 -9.73
CA ILE A 27 -2.31 -8.29 -9.03
C ILE A 27 -0.97 -7.58 -9.16
N ILE A 28 -0.35 -7.25 -8.03
CA ILE A 28 1.02 -6.74 -7.95
C ILE A 28 1.85 -7.79 -7.21
N ALA A 29 2.69 -8.51 -7.94
CA ALA A 29 3.51 -9.59 -7.39
C ALA A 29 5.00 -9.22 -7.39
N SER A 30 5.79 -9.85 -6.52
CA SER A 30 7.25 -9.73 -6.53
C SER A 30 7.87 -11.10 -6.80
N VAL A 31 8.74 -11.17 -7.81
CA VAL A 31 9.47 -12.39 -8.17
C VAL A 31 10.98 -12.10 -8.07
N PRO A 32 11.76 -12.92 -7.35
CA PRO A 32 13.21 -12.74 -7.26
C PRO A 32 13.89 -12.77 -8.64
N GLY A 33 14.81 -11.85 -8.89
CA GLY A 33 15.57 -11.79 -10.13
C GLY A 33 16.02 -10.38 -10.50
N VAL A 34 16.84 -10.28 -11.55
CA VAL A 34 17.22 -9.00 -12.17
C VAL A 34 16.37 -8.82 -13.42
N HIS A 35 15.34 -7.99 -13.29
CA HIS A 35 14.39 -7.71 -14.37
C HIS A 35 14.91 -6.57 -15.25
N LYS A 36 14.77 -6.71 -16.58
CA LYS A 36 15.29 -5.75 -17.57
C LYS A 36 14.29 -5.55 -18.71
N GLY A 37 14.43 -4.44 -19.43
CA GLY A 37 13.59 -4.16 -20.59
C GLY A 37 12.11 -4.14 -20.24
N ARG A 38 11.32 -4.96 -20.94
CA ARG A 38 9.86 -5.05 -20.74
C ARG A 38 9.48 -5.62 -19.37
N ASP A 39 10.33 -6.45 -18.78
CA ASP A 39 10.06 -7.12 -17.51
C ASP A 39 10.18 -6.19 -16.30
N LEU A 40 10.78 -5.00 -16.47
CA LEU A 40 10.90 -4.02 -15.40
C LEU A 40 9.55 -3.68 -14.77
N SER A 41 8.52 -3.52 -15.58
CA SER A 41 7.17 -3.15 -15.12
C SER A 41 6.31 -4.32 -14.64
N LEU A 42 6.84 -5.56 -14.61
CA LEU A 42 6.04 -6.74 -14.26
C LEU A 42 6.04 -7.06 -12.76
N TRP A 43 7.06 -6.60 -12.02
CA TRP A 43 7.25 -7.03 -10.64
C TRP A 43 7.48 -5.89 -9.63
N GLY A 44 7.04 -6.13 -8.40
CA GLY A 44 7.30 -5.30 -7.23
C GLY A 44 6.83 -3.86 -7.36
N GLN A 45 7.66 -2.95 -6.87
CA GLN A 45 7.36 -1.51 -6.84
C GLN A 45 7.14 -0.93 -8.23
N GLU A 46 7.85 -1.42 -9.25
CA GLU A 46 7.71 -0.89 -10.61
C GLU A 46 6.40 -1.33 -11.25
N ALA A 47 5.94 -2.55 -10.98
CA ALA A 47 4.59 -2.98 -11.35
C ALA A 47 3.51 -2.10 -10.71
N MET A 48 3.67 -1.77 -9.42
CA MET A 48 2.76 -0.85 -8.73
C MET A 48 2.77 0.53 -9.40
N ARG A 49 3.95 1.06 -9.70
CA ARG A 49 4.10 2.36 -10.39
C ARG A 49 3.42 2.34 -11.74
N HIS A 50 3.63 1.29 -12.53
CA HIS A 50 3.04 1.13 -13.84
C HIS A 50 1.52 1.03 -13.77
N ALA A 51 0.99 0.22 -12.85
CA ALA A 51 -0.43 0.07 -12.63
C ALA A 51 -1.09 1.41 -12.27
N LEU A 52 -0.57 2.11 -11.25
CA LEU A 52 -1.11 3.40 -10.81
C LEU A 52 -0.99 4.49 -11.88
N SER A 53 0.06 4.48 -12.70
CA SER A 53 0.22 5.49 -13.78
C SER A 53 -0.88 5.47 -14.84
N ARG A 54 -1.67 4.40 -14.89
CA ARG A 54 -2.77 4.21 -15.83
C ARG A 54 -4.14 4.47 -15.18
N GLU A 55 -4.18 4.75 -13.89
CA GLU A 55 -5.40 5.04 -13.16
C GLU A 55 -5.62 6.54 -13.02
N SER A 56 -6.88 6.96 -13.01
CA SER A 56 -7.29 8.34 -12.74
C SER A 56 -8.18 8.36 -11.51
N PHE A 57 -7.97 9.36 -10.66
CA PHE A 57 -8.67 9.51 -9.39
C PHE A 57 -9.44 10.83 -9.37
N PRO A 58 -10.51 10.93 -8.57
CA PRO A 58 -11.17 12.19 -8.30
C PRO A 58 -10.21 13.27 -7.80
N SER A 59 -10.50 14.53 -8.13
CA SER A 59 -9.67 15.69 -7.81
C SER A 59 -9.42 15.88 -6.31
N HIS A 60 -10.37 15.47 -5.45
CA HIS A 60 -10.21 15.56 -4.00
C HIS A 60 -9.11 14.64 -3.44
N PHE A 61 -8.62 13.67 -4.23
CA PHE A 61 -7.46 12.86 -3.83
C PHE A 61 -6.12 13.55 -4.07
N ARG A 62 -6.09 14.75 -4.67
CA ARG A 62 -4.84 15.50 -4.88
C ARG A 62 -4.11 15.71 -3.55
N GLY A 63 -2.83 15.36 -3.52
CA GLY A 63 -1.97 15.47 -2.34
C GLY A 63 -2.41 14.60 -1.15
N SER A 64 -3.30 13.61 -1.37
CA SER A 64 -3.78 12.73 -0.30
C SER A 64 -2.64 11.97 0.38
N GLU A 65 -2.81 11.76 1.67
CA GLU A 65 -1.83 11.01 2.46
C GLU A 65 -1.70 9.56 1.96
N ILE A 66 -0.48 9.04 2.02
CA ILE A 66 -0.19 7.65 1.73
C ILE A 66 0.00 6.94 3.07
N VAL A 67 -0.86 5.97 3.36
CA VAL A 67 -0.78 5.19 4.59
C VAL A 67 -0.18 3.81 4.30
N GLY A 68 1.00 3.54 4.86
CA GLY A 68 1.66 2.24 4.79
C GLY A 68 1.48 1.47 6.09
N ASN A 69 0.81 0.31 6.03
CA ASN A 69 0.65 -0.59 7.17
C ASN A 69 1.38 -1.90 6.90
N PHE A 70 2.24 -2.32 7.82
CA PHE A 70 3.11 -3.47 7.63
C PHE A 70 3.48 -4.11 8.97
N SER A 71 3.73 -5.41 8.95
CA SER A 71 4.16 -6.19 10.13
C SER A 71 5.66 -6.44 10.17
N SER A 72 6.42 -6.05 9.14
CA SER A 72 7.88 -6.20 9.14
C SER A 72 8.59 -5.06 8.44
N ILE A 73 9.81 -4.76 8.88
CA ILE A 73 10.63 -3.73 8.26
C ILE A 73 12.10 -4.11 8.19
N GLY A 74 12.59 -4.16 6.96
CA GLY A 74 14.00 -4.34 6.64
C GLY A 74 14.80 -3.05 6.79
N ALA A 75 16.10 -3.13 6.50
CA ALA A 75 16.91 -1.93 6.38
C ALA A 75 16.48 -1.14 5.14
N THR A 76 16.02 0.10 5.34
CA THR A 76 15.66 1.03 4.25
C THR A 76 16.37 2.38 4.37
N SER A 77 16.23 3.24 3.36
CA SER A 77 16.79 4.59 3.28
C SER A 77 15.69 5.63 3.03
N ALA A 78 15.97 6.90 3.36
CA ALA A 78 15.07 8.00 3.07
C ALA A 78 14.76 8.10 1.56
N LYS A 79 15.78 7.91 0.71
CA LYS A 79 15.63 7.87 -0.74
C LYS A 79 14.64 6.78 -1.17
N TRP A 80 14.79 5.56 -0.66
CA TRP A 80 13.91 4.45 -1.03
C TRP A 80 12.45 4.71 -0.61
N LEU A 81 12.22 5.24 0.60
CA LEU A 81 10.87 5.60 1.04
C LEU A 81 10.26 6.72 0.20
N PHE A 82 11.07 7.70 -0.22
CA PHE A 82 10.61 8.76 -1.12
C PHE A 82 10.24 8.21 -2.52
N GLU A 83 11.01 7.27 -3.06
CA GLU A 83 10.64 6.56 -4.30
C GLU A 83 9.33 5.78 -4.15
N MET A 84 9.11 5.17 -2.99
CA MET A 84 7.86 4.49 -2.66
C MET A 84 6.69 5.47 -2.62
N GLN A 85 6.85 6.62 -1.96
CA GLN A 85 5.85 7.69 -1.90
C GLN A 85 5.48 8.21 -3.30
N LYS A 86 6.47 8.45 -4.17
CA LYS A 86 6.25 8.81 -5.59
C LYS A 86 5.49 7.73 -6.36
N THR A 87 5.79 6.46 -6.07
CA THR A 87 5.13 5.33 -6.72
C THR A 87 3.64 5.31 -6.41
N PHE A 88 3.26 5.49 -5.14
CA PHE A 88 1.85 5.54 -4.73
C PHE A 88 1.12 6.80 -5.20
N SER A 89 1.84 7.87 -5.52
CA SER A 89 1.28 9.14 -6.01
C SER A 89 1.17 9.21 -7.55
N ARG A 90 1.44 8.10 -8.26
CA ARG A 90 1.62 8.13 -9.72
C ARG A 90 0.31 8.28 -10.51
N GLY A 91 -0.84 8.14 -9.85
CA GLY A 91 -2.16 8.28 -10.44
C GLY A 91 -2.42 9.66 -11.05
N GLY A 92 -3.23 9.67 -12.11
CA GLY A 92 -3.76 10.88 -12.71
C GLY A 92 -4.97 11.43 -11.96
N VAL A 93 -5.41 12.62 -12.33
CA VAL A 93 -6.66 13.24 -11.89
C VAL A 93 -7.64 13.25 -13.04
N ALA A 94 -8.87 12.81 -12.79
CA ALA A 94 -9.92 12.73 -13.80
C ALA A 94 -10.22 14.12 -14.41
N GLN A 95 -10.36 14.18 -15.73
CA GLN A 95 -10.66 15.42 -16.46
C GLN A 95 -12.11 15.85 -16.20
N GLY A 96 -12.33 17.14 -15.94
CA GLY A 96 -13.67 17.73 -15.79
C GLY A 96 -14.04 18.14 -14.36
N GLU A 97 -13.23 17.78 -13.35
CA GLU A 97 -13.36 18.30 -11.99
C GLU A 97 -12.42 19.50 -11.79
N GLU A 98 -12.76 20.62 -12.41
CA GLU A 98 -12.16 21.92 -12.06
C GLU A 98 -12.65 22.31 -10.66
N PRO A 99 -11.77 22.79 -9.76
CA PRO A 99 -12.21 23.32 -8.49
C PRO A 99 -13.16 24.52 -8.74
N PRO A 100 -14.26 24.65 -7.99
CA PRO A 100 -15.15 25.79 -8.12
C PRO A 100 -14.39 27.07 -7.72
N GLY A 101 -13.84 27.79 -8.72
CA GLY A 101 -13.14 29.07 -8.53
C GLY A 101 -11.83 29.28 -9.30
N GLY A 102 -11.34 28.32 -10.09
CA GLY A 102 -10.02 28.39 -10.75
C GLY A 102 -10.03 28.88 -12.20
N GLY A 103 -10.36 30.15 -12.47
CA GLY A 103 -10.19 30.71 -13.81
C GLY A 103 -8.72 30.94 -14.16
N SER A 104 -8.08 30.05 -14.94
CA SER A 104 -6.85 30.40 -15.67
C SER A 104 -6.76 29.69 -17.02
N ARG A 105 -7.00 30.46 -18.09
CA ARG A 105 -6.65 30.09 -19.47
C ARG A 105 -5.13 30.24 -19.62
N GLY A 106 -4.38 29.22 -19.19
CA GLY A 106 -2.95 29.09 -19.46
C GLY A 106 -2.69 27.95 -20.44
N THR A 107 -2.00 28.22 -21.54
CA THR A 107 -1.54 27.25 -22.56
C THR A 107 -0.35 26.41 -22.06
N GLY A 108 -0.48 25.79 -20.90
CA GLY A 108 0.55 24.95 -20.29
C GLY A 108 -0.03 23.58 -19.97
N VAL A 109 0.76 22.52 -20.20
CA VAL A 109 0.46 21.15 -19.80
C VAL A 109 0.03 21.16 -18.33
N VAL A 110 -1.26 21.04 -18.05
CA VAL A 110 -1.77 20.90 -16.69
C VAL A 110 -1.16 19.63 -16.10
N ASP A 111 -0.47 19.76 -14.96
CA ASP A 111 0.06 18.59 -14.25
C ASP A 111 -1.14 17.78 -13.74
N GLN A 112 -1.53 16.79 -14.54
CA GLN A 112 -2.67 15.91 -14.27
C GLN A 112 -2.33 14.85 -13.21
N GLN A 113 -1.20 14.92 -12.51
CA GLN A 113 -0.89 13.98 -11.43
C GLN A 113 -1.54 14.39 -10.11
N LEU A 114 -1.78 13.39 -9.25
CA LEU A 114 -2.27 13.60 -7.89
C LEU A 114 -1.36 14.48 -7.03
N GLY A 115 -0.06 14.54 -7.35
CA GLY A 115 0.95 15.16 -6.49
C GLY A 115 1.37 14.24 -5.35
N ILE A 116 2.55 14.50 -4.79
CA ILE A 116 3.16 13.63 -3.79
C ILE A 116 2.64 14.01 -2.39
N GLY A 117 1.60 13.32 -1.92
CA GLY A 117 1.06 13.51 -0.57
C GLY A 117 1.94 12.89 0.52
N PRO A 118 1.77 13.26 1.81
CA PRO A 118 2.66 12.84 2.89
C PRO A 118 2.57 11.34 3.16
N LEU A 119 3.71 10.72 3.48
CA LEU A 119 3.78 9.30 3.87
C LEU A 119 3.62 9.15 5.37
N GLN A 120 2.61 8.37 5.78
CA GLN A 120 2.32 7.95 7.15
C GLN A 120 2.51 6.43 7.26
N LEU A 121 3.19 5.98 8.31
CA LEU A 121 3.53 4.56 8.52
C LEU A 121 2.87 4.06 9.80
N VAL A 122 2.07 3.00 9.71
CA VAL A 122 1.46 2.36 10.88
C VAL A 122 2.35 1.22 11.34
N TRP A 123 2.77 1.27 12.60
CA TRP A 123 3.58 0.23 13.23
C TRP A 123 3.06 -0.05 14.65
N ILE A 124 3.06 -1.32 15.04
CA ILE A 124 2.60 -1.72 16.38
C ILE A 124 3.58 -1.23 17.45
N THR A 125 3.04 -0.72 18.55
CA THR A 125 3.86 -0.41 19.74
C THR A 125 4.08 -1.66 20.60
N VAL A 126 5.08 -1.60 21.48
CA VAL A 126 5.31 -2.64 22.50
C VAL A 126 4.06 -2.84 23.37
N GLU A 127 3.38 -1.75 23.71
CA GLU A 127 2.17 -1.77 24.53
C GLU A 127 0.99 -2.41 23.80
N GLU A 128 0.82 -2.14 22.51
CA GLU A 128 -0.19 -2.80 21.67
C GLU A 128 0.07 -4.29 21.51
N ALA A 129 1.33 -4.71 21.35
CA ALA A 129 1.67 -6.13 21.35
C ALA A 129 1.34 -6.76 22.72
N ARG A 130 1.76 -6.12 23.82
CA ARG A 130 1.53 -6.59 25.20
C ARG A 130 0.04 -6.76 25.52
N THR A 131 -0.80 -5.84 25.07
CA THR A 131 -2.25 -5.82 25.32
C THR A 131 -3.08 -6.57 24.27
N SER A 132 -2.43 -7.13 23.24
CA SER A 132 -3.10 -7.97 22.25
C SER A 132 -3.56 -9.31 22.82
N LEU A 133 -4.43 -10.01 22.09
CA LEU A 133 -4.91 -11.35 22.46
C LEU A 133 -3.77 -12.36 22.70
N GLN A 134 -2.68 -12.25 21.95
CA GLN A 134 -1.52 -13.13 22.06
C GLN A 134 -0.42 -12.55 22.98
N GLY A 135 -0.63 -11.36 23.55
CA GLY A 135 0.37 -10.63 24.32
C GLY A 135 1.69 -10.50 23.54
N TYR A 136 2.81 -10.58 24.26
CA TYR A 136 4.15 -10.50 23.65
C TYR A 136 4.44 -11.59 22.60
N ALA A 137 3.73 -12.72 22.61
CA ALA A 137 3.93 -13.76 21.60
C ALA A 137 3.57 -13.28 20.19
N SER A 138 2.69 -12.27 20.06
CA SER A 138 2.40 -11.61 18.78
C SER A 138 3.65 -11.02 18.11
N GLY A 139 4.64 -10.60 18.92
CA GLY A 139 5.89 -10.01 18.43
C GLY A 139 6.72 -10.94 17.54
N ALA A 140 6.55 -12.26 17.65
CA ALA A 140 7.21 -13.23 16.77
C ALA A 140 6.79 -13.07 15.30
N SER A 141 5.57 -12.58 15.06
CA SER A 141 5.03 -12.30 13.72
C SER A 141 5.26 -10.86 13.27
N ILE A 142 5.96 -10.05 14.08
CA ILE A 142 6.20 -8.63 13.81
C ILE A 142 7.70 -8.32 13.81
N PRO A 143 8.48 -8.90 12.88
CA PRO A 143 9.93 -8.76 12.89
C PRO A 143 10.34 -7.34 12.43
N GLY A 144 10.86 -6.55 13.37
CA GLY A 144 11.44 -5.24 13.10
C GLY A 144 12.53 -4.92 14.11
N ARG A 145 13.79 -4.85 13.67
CA ARG A 145 14.89 -4.45 14.57
C ARG A 145 14.73 -2.97 14.92
N ALA A 146 14.86 -2.62 16.20
CA ALA A 146 14.76 -1.22 16.65
C ALA A 146 15.64 -0.25 15.82
N GLN A 147 16.86 -0.66 15.46
CA GLN A 147 17.76 0.14 14.61
C GLN A 147 17.21 0.49 13.21
N ASN A 148 16.28 -0.30 12.67
CA ASN A 148 15.64 -0.03 11.38
C ASN A 148 14.45 0.92 11.49
N LEU A 149 13.96 1.18 12.72
CA LEU A 149 12.82 2.03 13.02
C LEU A 149 13.28 3.25 13.82
N THR A 150 13.63 3.04 15.08
CA THR A 150 13.83 4.08 16.10
C THR A 150 15.12 4.88 15.97
N LYS A 151 16.10 4.34 15.24
CA LYS A 151 17.38 5.04 14.98
C LYS A 151 17.39 5.81 13.66
N LYS A 152 16.23 5.96 13.00
CA LYS A 152 16.09 6.60 11.69
C LYS A 152 15.02 7.67 11.75
N ASP A 153 15.43 8.93 11.85
CA ASP A 153 14.50 10.07 12.01
C ASP A 153 13.47 10.17 10.88
N PHE A 154 13.89 9.86 9.64
CA PHE A 154 13.03 9.86 8.46
C PHE A 154 11.91 8.79 8.49
N ILE A 155 12.01 7.80 9.40
CA ILE A 155 10.96 6.81 9.69
C ILE A 155 10.21 7.23 10.94
N MET A 156 10.93 7.53 12.03
CA MET A 156 10.33 7.86 13.33
C MET A 156 9.31 8.99 13.26
N THR A 157 9.61 10.02 12.48
CA THR A 157 8.71 11.18 12.25
C THR A 157 7.42 10.84 11.50
N LYS A 158 7.30 9.61 10.98
CA LYS A 158 6.16 9.13 10.18
C LYS A 158 5.40 8.01 10.87
N LEU A 159 5.86 7.53 12.02
CA LEU A 159 5.24 6.39 12.70
C LEU A 159 3.97 6.79 13.44
N HIS A 160 2.93 5.98 13.24
CA HIS A 160 1.64 6.06 13.90
C HIS A 160 1.34 4.73 14.60
N ARG A 161 0.56 4.84 15.68
CA ARG A 161 0.12 3.70 16.46
C ARG A 161 -0.90 2.85 15.71
N TRP A 162 -0.91 1.55 15.96
CA TRP A 162 -2.00 0.71 15.49
C TRP A 162 -3.26 0.99 16.33
N ARG A 163 -4.38 1.30 15.69
CA ARG A 163 -5.70 1.38 16.33
C ARG A 163 -6.75 0.68 15.47
N LYS A 164 -7.60 -0.10 16.12
CA LYS A 164 -8.87 -0.54 15.53
C LYS A 164 -9.89 0.56 15.79
N SER A 165 -10.50 1.11 14.74
CA SER A 165 -11.70 1.94 14.92
C SER A 165 -12.82 1.02 15.42
N ILE A 166 -13.37 1.31 16.61
CA ILE A 166 -14.62 0.68 17.05
C ILE A 166 -15.74 1.41 16.31
N GLN A 167 -16.18 0.88 15.17
CA GLN A 167 -17.47 1.27 14.62
C GLN A 167 -18.56 0.38 15.21
N GLY A 168 -19.32 0.94 16.16
CA GLY A 168 -20.63 0.45 16.60
C GLY A 168 -20.69 -0.12 18.02
N GLY A 169 -21.16 0.69 18.98
CA GLY A 169 -21.72 0.18 20.24
C GLY A 169 -21.35 0.91 21.53
N ASP A 170 -21.44 2.24 21.59
CA ASP A 170 -21.78 2.90 22.87
C ASP A 170 -22.78 4.02 22.60
N ALA A 171 -24.03 3.59 22.42
CA ALA A 171 -25.18 4.44 22.65
C ALA A 171 -25.45 4.44 24.15
N GLY A 172 -24.91 5.44 24.85
CA GLY A 172 -25.37 5.89 26.15
C GLY A 172 -24.92 5.10 27.37
N ALA A 173 -24.11 5.76 28.20
CA ALA A 173 -24.34 5.81 29.64
C ALA A 173 -23.53 6.96 30.26
N GLY A 174 -24.26 7.91 30.87
CA GLY A 174 -23.87 8.67 32.07
C GLY A 174 -22.72 9.63 31.98
#